data_AF-A0AAN8AC25-F1
#
_entry.id   AF-A0AAN8AC25-F1
#
_cell.length_a   1.000
_cell.length_b   1.000
_cell.length_c   1.000
_cell.angle_alpha   90.00
_cell.angle_beta   90.00
_cell.angle_gamma   90.00
#
_symmetry.space_group_name_H-M   'P 1'
#
loop_
_entity.id
_entity.type
_entity.pdbx_description
1 polymer ?
#
loop_
_entity_poly.entity_id
_entity_poly.type
_entity_poly.pdbx_seq_one_letter_code
_entity_poly.pdbx_strand_id
1 'polypeptide(L)'
;MADQNLKAKLKQRLKQEKIQLWIPPYTEDDNQPGTKHMQDLAEQIAPPLCLGVQEVGSALEGIRLQAVNRWRGNQTFRETSVASVELLLPRDSKKDPKTKNYLETRLDVLVQEVVDRIGEEYGLKFIKLILNGKTLSADQRLDMQGVRNHSKVMVLKVSDAEWKQQQSEEEEKNQSQSESLQRTEKGFQILSERDGSEDTLSPFLEIADQRGNPLNIPHQEKKALILAMGFHEKGRALMKKKQFDNALCHLLQADQQFSRCGSELLSSVDNFAVLQLDIVWCYRALEALSCLEDGKLRLQRAEDCFLRCYGEQQQRLRMIKGNSGREEVLFLRLYLLQSLLSYLEGNDAQARQQLSKVEVLSGRLSLDSEKMSQLVSLGFTDREARLGLRATQGDLQEAVTHITNQRQEREDLQQRERQKRRRRSEGVSTLTELGFSRRDASRALQLTDGDVDAAYQILLDSKAAENNNNNTEGGLSPEGVDQLLYMGFERSASETALAMTGGDVQAATQLLLDNQGVLPPEVLSPPSTSSSPSEEEEPSNSSSSTADSELVSEVLQDLSRHEEDYLDLTLEEENELIQTMKRYLSCTHTV
;
A
#
# COMPACT_ATOMS: atom_id res chain seq x y z
N MET A 1 -28.15 4.39 -0.95
CA MET A 1 -27.77 5.36 0.09
C MET A 1 -28.95 5.86 0.91
N ALA A 2 -30.00 6.46 0.33
CA ALA A 2 -31.17 6.94 1.11
C ALA A 2 -31.86 5.83 1.94
N ASP A 3 -32.15 4.67 1.34
CA ASP A 3 -32.69 3.51 2.06
C ASP A 3 -31.77 3.01 3.19
N GLN A 4 -30.44 3.12 3.02
CA GLN A 4 -29.48 2.76 4.07
C GLN A 4 -29.52 3.75 5.24
N ASN A 5 -29.56 5.06 4.96
CA ASN A 5 -29.74 6.10 5.97
C ASN A 5 -31.05 5.89 6.75
N LEU A 6 -32.15 5.64 6.04
CA LEU A 6 -33.45 5.34 6.67
C LEU A 6 -33.35 4.12 7.59
N LYS A 7 -32.83 3.00 7.09
CA LYS A 7 -32.66 1.78 7.89
C LYS A 7 -31.75 2.02 9.09
N ALA A 8 -30.72 2.85 8.98
CA ALA A 8 -29.83 3.19 10.08
C ALA A 8 -30.55 4.01 11.18
N LYS A 9 -31.30 5.05 10.79
CA LYS A 9 -32.15 5.83 11.70
C LYS A 9 -33.15 4.95 12.46
N LEU A 10 -33.85 4.09 11.73
CA LEU A 10 -34.81 3.16 12.33
C LEU A 10 -34.10 2.19 13.29
N LYS A 11 -32.97 1.60 12.91
CA LYS A 11 -32.18 0.73 13.80
C LYS A 11 -31.73 1.44 15.08
N GLN A 12 -31.30 2.70 14.97
CA GLN A 12 -30.93 3.51 16.14
C GLN A 12 -32.12 3.75 17.05
N ARG A 13 -33.30 4.07 16.49
CA ARG A 13 -34.52 4.28 17.26
C ARG A 13 -35.01 3.00 17.95
N LEU A 14 -35.07 1.89 17.22
CA LEU A 14 -35.41 0.57 17.76
C LEU A 14 -34.47 0.20 18.92
N LYS A 15 -33.17 0.50 18.79
CA LYS A 15 -32.19 0.27 19.87
C LYS A 15 -32.45 1.15 21.10
N GLN A 16 -32.79 2.43 20.92
CA GLN A 16 -33.14 3.35 22.01
C GLN A 16 -34.37 2.88 22.78
N GLU A 17 -35.39 2.41 22.06
CA GLU A 17 -36.65 1.92 22.64
C GLU A 17 -36.58 0.44 23.05
N LYS A 18 -35.44 -0.23 22.85
CA LYS A 18 -35.20 -1.65 23.12
C LYS A 18 -36.19 -2.59 22.41
N ILE A 19 -36.65 -2.20 21.23
CA ILE A 19 -37.57 -2.98 20.40
C ILE A 19 -36.81 -4.05 19.63
N GLN A 20 -37.29 -5.29 19.73
CA GLN A 20 -36.73 -6.44 19.03
C GLN A 20 -37.75 -6.93 18.00
N LEU A 21 -37.51 -6.64 16.73
CA LEU A 21 -38.49 -6.95 15.67
C LEU A 21 -38.63 -8.46 15.38
N TRP A 22 -37.64 -9.28 15.74
CA TRP A 22 -37.63 -10.72 15.44
C TRP A 22 -38.38 -11.59 16.46
N ILE A 23 -39.04 -10.98 17.45
CA ILE A 23 -39.84 -11.67 18.47
C ILE A 23 -41.28 -11.11 18.49
N PRO A 24 -42.23 -11.81 19.15
CA PRO A 24 -43.56 -11.27 19.37
C PRO A 24 -43.52 -9.92 20.11
N PRO A 25 -44.43 -8.97 19.78
CA PRO A 25 -45.57 -9.10 18.88
C PRO A 25 -45.30 -8.72 17.42
N TYR A 26 -44.04 -8.43 17.05
CA TYR A 26 -43.66 -7.93 15.72
C TYR A 26 -43.43 -9.05 14.70
N THR A 27 -43.02 -10.23 15.17
CA THR A 27 -42.91 -11.46 14.38
C THR A 27 -43.76 -12.55 15.03
N GLU A 28 -44.61 -13.20 14.23
CA GLU A 28 -45.45 -14.33 14.64
C GLU A 28 -44.66 -15.65 14.57
N ASP A 29 -45.22 -16.74 15.13
CA ASP A 29 -44.52 -18.04 15.27
C ASP A 29 -44.12 -18.66 13.91
N ASP A 30 -44.80 -18.29 12.83
CA ASP A 30 -44.52 -18.71 11.45
C ASP A 30 -43.50 -17.79 10.73
N ASN A 31 -42.87 -16.86 11.45
CA ASN A 31 -41.99 -15.79 10.97
C ASN A 31 -42.68 -14.72 10.10
N GLN A 32 -44.01 -14.70 10.04
CA GLN A 32 -44.75 -13.63 9.36
C GLN A 32 -44.76 -12.34 10.19
N PRO A 33 -44.95 -11.17 9.55
CA PRO A 33 -45.03 -9.92 10.26
C PRO A 33 -46.32 -9.83 11.08
N GLY A 34 -46.20 -9.45 12.35
CA GLY A 34 -47.33 -9.06 13.19
C GLY A 34 -47.93 -7.76 12.67
N THR A 35 -48.83 -7.88 11.69
CA THR A 35 -49.20 -6.79 10.75
C THR A 35 -49.68 -5.54 11.49
N LYS A 36 -50.51 -5.70 12.53
CA LYS A 36 -51.01 -4.57 13.35
C LYS A 36 -49.89 -3.85 14.09
N HIS A 37 -49.07 -4.59 14.83
CA HIS A 37 -47.98 -4.01 15.63
C HIS A 37 -46.89 -3.37 14.76
N MET A 38 -46.63 -3.93 13.56
CA MET A 38 -45.72 -3.32 12.60
C MET A 38 -46.27 -2.01 12.03
N GLN A 39 -47.58 -1.96 11.76
CA GLN A 39 -48.26 -0.74 11.31
C GLN A 39 -48.27 0.33 12.41
N ASP A 40 -48.67 -0.03 13.63
CA ASP A 40 -48.68 0.87 14.79
C ASP A 40 -47.28 1.45 15.05
N LEU A 41 -46.25 0.62 14.95
CA LEU A 41 -44.85 1.06 15.09
C LEU A 41 -44.43 2.03 13.97
N ALA A 42 -44.86 1.79 12.74
CA ALA A 42 -44.60 2.69 11.62
C ALA A 42 -45.30 4.04 11.83
N GLU A 43 -46.56 4.04 12.27
CA GLU A 43 -47.33 5.24 12.59
C GLU A 43 -46.73 6.03 13.77
N GLN A 44 -46.12 5.34 14.73
CA GLN A 44 -45.42 5.97 15.86
C GLN A 44 -44.09 6.60 15.44
N ILE A 45 -43.29 5.93 14.60
CA ILE A 45 -41.93 6.35 14.25
C ILE A 45 -41.90 7.37 13.11
N ALA A 46 -42.87 7.32 12.19
CA ALA A 46 -42.89 8.18 11.01
C ALA A 46 -42.96 9.69 11.32
N PRO A 47 -43.83 10.19 12.22
CA PRO A 47 -43.93 11.62 12.50
C PRO A 47 -42.64 12.24 13.08
N PRO A 48 -41.99 11.65 14.11
CA PRO A 48 -40.72 12.17 14.63
C PRO A 48 -39.59 12.26 13.59
N LEU A 49 -39.61 11.39 12.57
CA LEU A 49 -38.63 11.39 11.49
C LEU A 49 -39.04 12.24 10.29
N CYS A 50 -40.26 12.80 10.29
CA CYS A 50 -40.86 13.51 9.15
C CYS A 50 -40.83 12.67 7.87
N LEU A 51 -41.26 11.40 7.95
CA LEU A 51 -41.27 10.46 6.83
C LEU A 51 -42.67 9.89 6.61
N GLY A 52 -42.90 9.33 5.42
CA GLY A 52 -44.15 8.65 5.11
C GLY A 52 -44.29 7.33 5.87
N VAL A 53 -45.46 7.06 6.47
CA VAL A 53 -45.76 5.82 7.20
C VAL A 53 -45.49 4.58 6.34
N GLN A 54 -45.84 4.61 5.05
CA GLN A 54 -45.61 3.51 4.12
C GLN A 54 -44.12 3.23 3.88
N GLU A 55 -43.31 4.28 3.77
CA GLU A 55 -41.86 4.17 3.58
C GLU A 55 -41.20 3.58 4.83
N VAL A 56 -41.58 4.09 6.01
CA VAL A 56 -41.12 3.59 7.31
C VAL A 56 -41.55 2.14 7.52
N GLY A 57 -42.80 1.79 7.23
CA GLY A 57 -43.31 0.43 7.34
C GLY A 57 -42.55 -0.55 6.45
N SER A 58 -42.30 -0.17 5.19
CA SER A 58 -41.51 -0.98 4.26
C SER A 58 -40.07 -1.18 4.74
N ALA A 59 -39.45 -0.13 5.28
CA ALA A 59 -38.09 -0.20 5.82
C ALA A 59 -38.02 -1.02 7.12
N LEU A 60 -39.01 -0.89 8.03
CA LEU A 60 -39.14 -1.69 9.24
C LEU A 60 -39.30 -3.17 8.90
N GLU A 61 -40.12 -3.51 7.91
CA GLU A 61 -40.26 -4.89 7.45
C GLU A 61 -38.93 -5.44 6.90
N GLY A 62 -38.20 -4.64 6.13
CA GLY A 62 -36.85 -5.00 5.69
C GLY A 62 -35.87 -5.23 6.86
N ILE A 63 -35.98 -4.47 7.95
CA ILE A 63 -35.17 -4.67 9.17
C ILE A 63 -35.61 -5.93 9.91
N ARG A 64 -36.93 -6.17 10.03
CA ARG A 64 -37.50 -7.37 10.66
C ARG A 64 -37.02 -8.63 9.96
N LEU A 65 -37.17 -8.71 8.64
CA LEU A 65 -36.68 -9.82 7.82
C LEU A 65 -35.18 -10.07 8.02
N GLN A 66 -34.36 -9.01 8.04
CA GLN A 66 -32.93 -9.13 8.34
C GLN A 66 -32.68 -9.69 9.74
N ALA A 67 -33.43 -9.25 10.75
CA ALA A 67 -33.26 -9.70 12.13
C ALA A 67 -33.69 -11.17 12.30
N VAL A 68 -34.80 -11.58 11.68
CA VAL A 68 -35.26 -12.98 11.64
C VAL A 68 -34.25 -13.88 10.93
N ASN A 69 -33.76 -13.47 9.76
CA ASN A 69 -32.73 -14.23 9.03
C ASN A 69 -31.43 -14.33 9.83
N ARG A 70 -31.02 -13.26 10.50
CA ARG A 70 -29.85 -13.27 11.40
C ARG A 70 -30.06 -14.20 12.59
N TRP A 71 -31.26 -14.20 13.19
CA TRP A 71 -31.60 -15.11 14.27
C TRP A 71 -31.53 -16.57 13.81
N ARG A 72 -32.13 -16.90 12.66
CA ARG A 72 -32.07 -18.22 12.05
C ARG A 72 -30.63 -18.64 11.76
N GLY A 73 -29.85 -17.77 11.12
CA GLY A 73 -28.44 -18.03 10.84
C GLY A 73 -27.61 -18.26 12.10
N ASN A 74 -27.93 -17.61 13.22
CA ASN A 74 -27.29 -17.91 14.52
C ASN A 74 -27.68 -19.30 15.06
N GLN A 75 -28.92 -19.74 14.89
CA GLN A 75 -29.33 -21.10 15.28
C GLN A 75 -28.61 -22.14 14.43
N THR A 76 -28.64 -21.98 13.10
CA THR A 76 -27.94 -22.86 12.16
C THR A 76 -26.44 -22.90 12.48
N PHE A 77 -25.80 -21.77 12.72
CA PHE A 77 -24.38 -21.75 13.09
C PHE A 77 -24.09 -22.50 14.40
N ARG A 78 -24.97 -22.43 15.40
CA ARG A 78 -24.80 -23.17 16.66
C ARG A 78 -25.00 -24.68 16.49
N GLU A 79 -25.93 -25.07 15.64
CA GLU A 79 -26.30 -26.49 15.44
C GLU A 79 -25.35 -27.19 14.46
N THR A 80 -24.92 -26.51 13.40
CA THR A 80 -24.21 -27.14 12.26
C THR A 80 -22.82 -26.55 12.01
N SER A 81 -22.40 -25.51 12.74
CA SER A 81 -21.16 -24.76 12.49
C SER A 81 -21.08 -24.11 11.09
N VAL A 82 -22.20 -23.96 10.40
CA VAL A 82 -22.29 -23.25 9.12
C VAL A 82 -22.60 -21.78 9.36
N ALA A 83 -21.66 -20.91 8.98
CA ALA A 83 -21.78 -19.46 9.12
C ALA A 83 -22.51 -18.86 7.92
N SER A 84 -23.30 -17.81 8.18
CA SER A 84 -23.93 -16.99 7.14
C SER A 84 -23.10 -15.72 6.94
N VAL A 85 -22.42 -15.59 5.80
CA VAL A 85 -21.56 -14.46 5.44
C VAL A 85 -22.31 -13.54 4.47
N GLU A 86 -22.38 -12.23 4.74
CA GLU A 86 -23.00 -11.26 3.83
C GLU A 86 -21.99 -10.87 2.74
N LEU A 87 -22.35 -11.09 1.47
CA LEU A 87 -21.53 -10.77 0.31
C LEU A 87 -21.93 -9.42 -0.29
N LEU A 88 -20.91 -8.57 -0.52
CA LEU A 88 -21.09 -7.30 -1.21
C LEU A 88 -20.55 -7.44 -2.62
N LEU A 89 -21.47 -7.81 -3.50
CA LEU A 89 -21.15 -8.02 -4.89
C LEU A 89 -20.90 -6.69 -5.61
N PRO A 90 -20.09 -6.70 -6.67
CA PRO A 90 -19.98 -5.59 -7.61
C PRO A 90 -21.36 -5.17 -8.12
N ARG A 91 -21.51 -3.89 -8.49
CA ARG A 91 -22.81 -3.32 -8.89
C ARG A 91 -23.49 -4.13 -10.00
N ASP A 92 -22.72 -4.52 -11.01
CA ASP A 92 -23.21 -5.23 -12.20
C ASP A 92 -23.57 -6.70 -11.94
N SER A 93 -23.23 -7.23 -10.77
CA SER A 93 -23.42 -8.64 -10.41
C SER A 93 -24.60 -8.86 -9.46
N LYS A 94 -25.26 -7.78 -9.03
CA LYS A 94 -26.44 -7.88 -8.17
C LYS A 94 -27.68 -8.18 -9.01
N LYS A 95 -28.39 -9.27 -8.68
CA LYS A 95 -29.70 -9.60 -9.27
C LYS A 95 -30.76 -8.54 -8.95
N ASP A 96 -30.76 -8.04 -7.71
CA ASP A 96 -31.55 -6.90 -7.25
C ASP A 96 -30.69 -6.02 -6.32
N PRO A 97 -30.51 -4.72 -6.60
CA PRO A 97 -29.70 -3.81 -5.79
C PRO A 97 -30.19 -3.65 -4.34
N LYS A 98 -31.46 -3.95 -4.05
CA LYS A 98 -32.04 -3.85 -2.71
C LYS A 98 -31.83 -5.11 -1.85
N THR A 99 -31.50 -6.23 -2.47
CA THR A 99 -31.44 -7.53 -1.82
C THR A 99 -30.01 -7.81 -1.36
N LYS A 100 -29.88 -8.20 -0.10
CA LYS A 100 -28.59 -8.65 0.46
C LYS A 100 -28.31 -10.07 0.01
N ASN A 101 -27.07 -10.32 -0.39
CA ASN A 101 -26.61 -11.63 -0.81
C ASN A 101 -25.88 -12.29 0.37
N TYR A 102 -26.19 -13.55 0.64
CA TYR A 102 -25.62 -14.30 1.75
C TYR A 102 -25.05 -15.61 1.23
N LEU A 103 -23.89 -15.99 1.75
CA LEU A 103 -23.25 -17.27 1.51
C LEU A 103 -23.21 -18.06 2.81
N GLU A 104 -23.79 -19.25 2.79
CA GLU A 104 -23.71 -20.20 3.90
C GLU A 104 -22.49 -21.10 3.72
N THR A 105 -21.49 -20.96 4.59
CA THR A 105 -20.24 -21.72 4.52
C THR A 105 -19.70 -22.03 5.91
N ARG A 106 -18.97 -23.13 6.05
CA ARG A 106 -18.19 -23.36 7.26
C ARG A 106 -17.00 -22.38 7.29
N LEU A 107 -16.49 -22.06 8.49
CA LEU A 107 -15.38 -21.11 8.65
C LEU A 107 -13.99 -21.77 8.61
N ASP A 108 -13.94 -23.10 8.63
CA ASP A 108 -12.70 -23.90 8.59
C ASP A 108 -12.23 -24.23 7.16
N VAL A 109 -12.95 -23.75 6.14
CA VAL A 109 -12.61 -23.92 4.72
C VAL A 109 -11.60 -22.88 4.25
N LEU A 110 -10.89 -23.20 3.17
CA LEU A 110 -9.99 -22.26 2.52
C LEU A 110 -10.77 -21.13 1.84
N VAL A 111 -10.16 -19.95 1.76
CA VAL A 111 -10.73 -18.81 1.02
C VAL A 111 -10.91 -19.16 -0.46
N GLN A 112 -10.02 -19.95 -1.05
CA GLN A 112 -10.15 -20.36 -2.46
C GLN A 112 -11.46 -21.09 -2.74
N GLU A 113 -11.88 -22.03 -1.87
CA GLU A 113 -13.14 -22.77 -2.04
C GLU A 113 -14.36 -21.83 -2.03
N VAL A 114 -14.29 -20.78 -1.21
CA VAL A 114 -15.33 -19.76 -1.09
C VAL A 114 -15.34 -18.86 -2.33
N VAL A 115 -14.16 -18.51 -2.83
CA VAL A 115 -13.99 -17.76 -4.09
C VAL A 115 -14.59 -18.53 -5.27
N ASP A 116 -14.27 -19.81 -5.40
CA ASP A 116 -14.78 -20.67 -6.48
C ASP A 116 -16.30 -20.76 -6.43
N ARG A 117 -16.87 -20.99 -5.25
CA ARG A 117 -18.32 -21.05 -5.06
C ARG A 117 -19.03 -19.74 -5.38
N ILE A 118 -18.46 -18.60 -4.98
CA ILE A 118 -19.00 -17.28 -5.35
C ILE A 118 -18.89 -17.07 -6.86
N GLY A 119 -17.79 -17.52 -7.47
CA GLY A 119 -17.57 -17.45 -8.91
C GLY A 119 -18.63 -18.22 -9.69
N GLU A 120 -18.94 -19.45 -9.26
CA GLU A 120 -20.00 -20.28 -9.85
C GLU A 120 -21.40 -19.69 -9.63
N GLU A 121 -21.73 -19.27 -8.41
CA GLU A 121 -23.08 -18.80 -8.05
C GLU A 121 -23.45 -17.47 -8.72
N TYR A 122 -22.48 -16.57 -8.88
CA TYR A 122 -22.70 -15.21 -9.39
C TYR A 122 -22.10 -14.97 -10.78
N GLY A 123 -21.53 -16.00 -11.42
CA GLY A 123 -20.89 -15.88 -12.73
C GLY A 123 -19.69 -14.93 -12.73
N LEU A 124 -19.01 -14.85 -11.59
CA LEU A 124 -17.87 -13.98 -11.38
C LEU A 124 -16.58 -14.74 -11.67
N LYS A 125 -15.67 -14.10 -12.40
CA LYS A 125 -14.31 -14.61 -12.60
C LYS A 125 -13.33 -13.65 -11.92
N PHE A 126 -12.25 -14.20 -11.37
CA PHE A 126 -11.15 -13.44 -10.78
C PHE A 126 -11.63 -12.45 -9.72
N ILE A 127 -12.07 -12.98 -8.58
CA ILE A 127 -12.55 -12.16 -7.47
C ILE A 127 -11.57 -12.19 -6.30
N LYS A 128 -11.51 -11.07 -5.59
CA LYS A 128 -10.84 -10.97 -4.29
C LYS A 128 -11.88 -10.71 -3.20
N LEU A 129 -11.62 -11.30 -2.04
CA LEU A 129 -12.44 -11.09 -0.85
C LEU A 129 -11.73 -10.10 0.05
N ILE A 130 -12.42 -9.03 0.45
CA ILE A 130 -11.88 -8.00 1.34
C ILE A 130 -12.73 -7.95 2.62
N LEU A 131 -12.06 -8.02 3.77
CA LEU A 131 -12.66 -7.89 5.09
C LEU A 131 -11.89 -6.86 5.91
N ASN A 132 -12.59 -5.84 6.43
CA ASN A 132 -12.01 -4.80 7.31
C ASN A 132 -10.71 -4.19 6.76
N GLY A 133 -10.70 -3.88 5.46
CA GLY A 133 -9.54 -3.29 4.80
C GLY A 133 -8.38 -4.24 4.54
N LYS A 134 -8.57 -5.55 4.71
CA LYS A 134 -7.57 -6.57 4.37
C LYS A 134 -8.08 -7.49 3.26
N THR A 135 -7.26 -7.71 2.26
CA THR A 135 -7.48 -8.76 1.26
C THR A 135 -7.25 -10.12 1.90
N LEU A 136 -8.20 -11.03 1.76
CA LEU A 136 -8.08 -12.39 2.27
C LEU A 136 -7.18 -13.24 1.36
N SER A 137 -6.28 -14.00 1.96
CA SER A 137 -5.36 -14.92 1.28
C SER A 137 -6.08 -16.23 0.94
N ALA A 138 -5.96 -16.67 -0.31
CA ALA A 138 -6.65 -17.83 -0.88
C ALA A 138 -6.26 -19.16 -0.22
N ASP A 139 -5.00 -19.27 0.20
CA ASP A 139 -4.34 -20.42 0.82
C ASP A 139 -4.62 -20.58 2.31
N GLN A 140 -5.33 -19.62 2.92
CA GLN A 140 -5.63 -19.61 4.34
C GLN A 140 -7.12 -19.82 4.61
N ARG A 141 -7.42 -20.32 5.81
CA ARG A 141 -8.80 -20.52 6.28
C ARG A 141 -9.51 -19.20 6.54
N LEU A 142 -10.84 -19.20 6.43
CA LEU A 142 -11.67 -18.02 6.73
C LEU A 142 -11.54 -17.58 8.20
N ASP A 143 -11.62 -18.52 9.15
CA ASP A 143 -11.57 -18.23 10.59
C ASP A 143 -10.24 -17.60 11.04
N MET A 144 -9.12 -18.07 10.49
CA MET A 144 -7.78 -17.53 10.76
C MET A 144 -7.62 -16.07 10.34
N GLN A 145 -8.42 -15.62 9.37
CA GLN A 145 -8.36 -14.27 8.83
C GLN A 145 -9.45 -13.34 9.39
N GLY A 146 -10.11 -13.76 10.47
CA GLY A 146 -11.08 -12.95 11.20
C GLY A 146 -12.51 -12.99 10.65
N VAL A 147 -12.79 -13.88 9.70
CA VAL A 147 -14.16 -14.11 9.23
C VAL A 147 -14.95 -14.84 10.33
N ARG A 148 -16.06 -14.25 10.72
CA ARG A 148 -17.01 -14.76 11.72
C ARG A 148 -18.40 -14.90 11.14
N ASN A 149 -19.31 -15.57 11.84
CA ASN A 149 -20.72 -15.59 11.47
C ASN A 149 -21.28 -14.17 11.32
N HIS A 150 -21.98 -13.91 10.21
CA HIS A 150 -22.49 -12.61 9.80
C HIS A 150 -21.45 -11.53 9.52
N SER A 151 -20.22 -11.92 9.18
CA SER A 151 -19.24 -11.00 8.60
C SER A 151 -19.74 -10.46 7.28
N LYS A 152 -19.38 -9.21 6.98
CA LYS A 152 -19.62 -8.59 5.68
C LYS A 152 -18.33 -8.65 4.89
N VAL A 153 -18.33 -9.39 3.80
CA VAL A 153 -17.17 -9.58 2.94
C VAL A 153 -17.43 -8.87 1.62
N MET A 154 -16.53 -7.96 1.26
CA MET A 154 -16.58 -7.30 -0.04
C MET A 154 -16.04 -8.24 -1.10
N VAL A 155 -16.82 -8.45 -2.16
CA VAL A 155 -16.40 -9.21 -3.34
C VAL A 155 -15.96 -8.18 -4.38
N LEU A 156 -14.66 -8.16 -4.63
CA LEU A 156 -14.07 -7.27 -5.61
C LEU A 156 -13.90 -8.04 -6.92
N LYS A 157 -14.57 -7.60 -7.98
CA LYS A 157 -14.29 -8.11 -9.33
C LYS A 157 -13.03 -7.45 -9.84
N VAL A 158 -12.05 -8.26 -10.19
CA VAL A 158 -10.85 -7.76 -10.83
C VAL A 158 -11.14 -7.64 -12.32
N SER A 159 -10.99 -6.44 -12.89
CA SER A 159 -11.30 -6.19 -14.30
C SER A 159 -10.24 -6.79 -15.23
N ASP A 160 -10.67 -7.40 -16.34
CA ASP A 160 -9.88 -7.86 -17.50
C ASP A 160 -9.22 -6.72 -18.31
N ALA A 161 -8.97 -5.56 -17.69
CA ALA A 161 -8.63 -4.32 -18.36
C ALA A 161 -7.12 -4.21 -18.70
N GLU A 162 -6.60 -5.22 -19.38
CA GLU A 162 -5.38 -5.19 -20.22
C GLU A 162 -5.36 -6.35 -21.27
N TRP A 163 -6.51 -6.99 -21.56
CA TRP A 163 -6.54 -8.25 -22.32
C TRP A 163 -7.04 -8.18 -23.78
N LYS A 164 -7.01 -7.00 -24.43
CA LYS A 164 -7.46 -6.86 -25.84
C LYS A 164 -6.37 -6.50 -26.84
N GLN A 165 -5.10 -6.74 -26.52
CA GLN A 165 -4.04 -6.62 -27.52
C GLN A 165 -2.93 -7.66 -27.39
N GLN A 166 -3.30 -8.94 -27.36
CA GLN A 166 -2.68 -10.02 -28.14
C GLN A 166 -3.36 -11.35 -27.76
N GLN A 167 -3.98 -12.00 -28.74
CA GLN A 167 -4.46 -13.38 -28.62
C GLN A 167 -3.31 -14.33 -28.93
N SER A 168 -3.06 -15.32 -28.06
CA SER A 168 -3.12 -16.75 -28.41
C SER A 168 -2.87 -17.62 -27.17
N GLU A 169 -3.59 -18.74 -27.12
CA GLU A 169 -3.30 -20.00 -26.38
C GLU A 169 -3.45 -20.05 -24.85
N GLU A 170 -4.63 -20.52 -24.44
CA GLU A 170 -4.89 -21.70 -23.60
C GLU A 170 -3.77 -22.25 -22.66
N GLU A 171 -3.25 -21.43 -21.75
CA GLU A 171 -2.89 -21.75 -20.36
C GLU A 171 -2.51 -20.43 -19.65
N GLU A 172 -2.61 -20.34 -18.33
CA GLU A 172 -2.29 -19.14 -17.52
C GLU A 172 -3.30 -17.97 -17.53
N LYS A 173 -4.60 -18.29 -17.60
CA LYS A 173 -5.68 -17.37 -17.22
C LYS A 173 -5.83 -17.14 -15.70
N ASN A 174 -5.00 -17.76 -14.85
CA ASN A 174 -5.17 -17.72 -13.39
C ASN A 174 -4.36 -16.63 -12.64
N GLN A 175 -3.49 -15.85 -13.30
CA GLN A 175 -2.40 -15.13 -12.61
C GLN A 175 -2.23 -13.62 -12.88
N SER A 176 -3.03 -12.94 -13.72
CA SER A 176 -2.69 -11.59 -14.21
C SER A 176 -2.67 -10.41 -13.20
N GLN A 177 -3.41 -10.44 -12.08
CA GLN A 177 -3.32 -9.39 -11.03
C GLN A 177 -2.44 -9.77 -9.84
N SER A 178 -2.27 -11.08 -9.58
CA SER A 178 -1.16 -11.53 -8.73
C SER A 178 0.14 -11.11 -9.41
N GLU A 179 0.23 -11.28 -10.73
CA GLU A 179 1.29 -10.72 -11.56
C GLU A 179 1.33 -9.20 -11.50
N SER A 180 0.26 -8.43 -11.75
CA SER A 180 0.35 -6.96 -11.72
C SER A 180 0.84 -6.42 -10.35
N LEU A 181 0.33 -6.96 -9.24
CA LEU A 181 0.83 -6.62 -7.91
C LEU A 181 2.27 -7.08 -7.70
N GLN A 182 2.61 -8.32 -8.08
CA GLN A 182 3.97 -8.86 -7.97
C GLN A 182 4.96 -8.15 -8.89
N ARG A 183 4.54 -7.66 -10.06
CA ARG A 183 5.33 -6.90 -11.03
C ARG A 183 5.61 -5.52 -10.46
N THR A 184 4.58 -4.88 -9.90
CA THR A 184 4.74 -3.62 -9.15
C THR A 184 5.67 -3.83 -7.95
N GLU A 185 5.47 -4.90 -7.18
CA GLU A 185 6.31 -5.26 -6.03
C GLU A 185 7.77 -5.48 -6.45
N LYS A 186 8.01 -6.33 -7.45
CA LYS A 186 9.34 -6.63 -7.99
C LYS A 186 10.00 -5.38 -8.55
N GLY A 187 9.29 -4.58 -9.35
CA GLY A 187 9.82 -3.35 -9.93
C GLY A 187 10.30 -2.36 -8.86
N PHE A 188 9.49 -2.12 -7.82
CA PHE A 188 9.88 -1.25 -6.71
C PHE A 188 10.88 -1.91 -5.75
N GLN A 189 10.86 -3.22 -5.61
CA GLN A 189 11.86 -3.97 -4.85
C GLN A 189 13.25 -3.81 -5.48
N ILE A 190 13.35 -4.00 -6.80
CA ILE A 190 14.59 -3.77 -7.56
C ILE A 190 15.06 -2.32 -7.36
N LEU A 191 14.16 -1.33 -7.48
CA LEU A 191 14.50 0.07 -7.25
C LEU A 191 14.92 0.38 -5.82
N SER A 192 14.40 -0.35 -4.83
CA SER A 192 14.74 -0.18 -3.42
C SER A 192 16.10 -0.75 -3.03
N GLU A 193 16.53 -1.79 -3.75
CA GLU A 193 17.82 -2.48 -3.55
C GLU A 193 18.95 -1.76 -4.29
N ARG A 194 18.62 -0.97 -5.31
CA ARG A 194 19.57 -0.08 -5.98
C ARG A 194 19.92 1.09 -5.05
N ASP A 195 21.16 1.10 -4.61
CA ASP A 195 21.76 2.18 -3.82
C ASP A 195 22.40 3.29 -4.68
N GLY A 196 22.36 3.13 -6.01
CA GLY A 196 22.99 4.04 -6.98
C GLY A 196 24.50 3.81 -7.15
N SER A 197 25.04 2.69 -6.62
CA SER A 197 26.43 2.26 -6.81
C SER A 197 26.63 1.41 -8.09
N GLU A 198 25.56 0.79 -8.59
CA GLU A 198 25.55 0.18 -9.92
C GLU A 198 25.49 1.25 -11.02
N ASP A 199 25.99 0.90 -12.22
CA ASP A 199 26.15 1.76 -13.40
C ASP A 199 25.33 3.05 -13.39
N THR A 200 25.97 4.20 -13.64
CA THR A 200 25.40 5.56 -13.55
C THR A 200 24.15 5.81 -14.42
N LEU A 201 23.82 4.88 -15.31
CA LEU A 201 22.64 4.87 -16.19
C LEU A 201 21.43 4.19 -15.56
N SER A 202 21.61 3.38 -14.51
CA SER A 202 20.54 2.65 -13.85
C SER A 202 19.72 3.59 -12.94
N PRO A 203 18.38 3.62 -13.08
CA PRO A 203 17.54 4.43 -12.20
C PRO A 203 17.51 3.82 -10.80
N PHE A 204 17.56 4.68 -9.78
CA PHE A 204 17.40 4.35 -8.36
C PHE A 204 16.45 5.37 -7.70
N LEU A 205 15.93 5.03 -6.52
CA LEU A 205 15.04 5.90 -5.74
C LEU A 205 15.74 6.39 -4.47
N GLU A 206 15.61 7.70 -4.22
CA GLU A 206 16.10 8.37 -3.01
C GLU A 206 14.93 9.04 -2.30
N ILE A 207 14.84 8.85 -0.98
CA ILE A 207 13.80 9.48 -0.16
C ILE A 207 14.36 10.79 0.36
N ALA A 208 13.66 11.87 0.07
CA ALA A 208 14.07 13.23 0.42
C ALA A 208 12.95 13.99 1.15
N ASP A 209 13.34 15.04 1.86
CA ASP A 209 12.40 16.02 2.42
C ASP A 209 11.78 16.91 1.33
N GLN A 210 10.87 17.81 1.72
CA GLN A 210 10.21 18.75 0.78
C GLN A 210 11.15 19.77 0.12
N ARG A 211 12.46 19.78 0.44
CA ARG A 211 13.48 20.63 -0.17
C ARG A 211 14.45 19.81 -1.04
N GLY A 212 14.23 18.51 -1.17
CA GLY A 212 15.09 17.60 -1.92
C GLY A 212 16.32 17.13 -1.15
N ASN A 213 16.39 17.32 0.18
CA ASN A 213 17.50 16.81 0.98
C ASN A 213 17.27 15.33 1.32
N PRO A 214 18.24 14.43 1.08
CA PRO A 214 18.10 13.02 1.43
C PRO A 214 17.86 12.81 2.92
N LEU A 215 16.94 11.90 3.25
CA LEU A 215 16.65 11.49 4.62
C LEU A 215 17.48 10.27 5.01
N ASN A 216 18.09 10.31 6.19
CA ASN A 216 18.78 9.16 6.75
C ASN A 216 17.75 8.23 7.42
N ILE A 217 17.38 7.15 6.72
CA ILE A 217 16.38 6.16 7.15
C ILE A 217 17.04 4.78 7.14
N PRO A 218 16.81 3.93 8.16
CA PRO A 218 17.31 2.56 8.17
C PRO A 218 16.92 1.79 6.90
N HIS A 219 17.82 0.96 6.36
CA HIS A 219 17.63 0.29 5.06
C HIS A 219 16.30 -0.47 4.96
N GLN A 220 15.94 -1.23 6.00
CA GLN A 220 14.70 -2.01 6.03
C GLN A 220 13.44 -1.12 5.95
N GLU A 221 13.47 0.01 6.66
CA GLU A 221 12.38 0.98 6.66
C GLU A 221 12.32 1.76 5.34
N LYS A 222 13.49 2.11 4.77
CA LYS A 222 13.60 2.71 3.44
C LYS A 222 12.97 1.82 2.36
N LYS A 223 13.26 0.51 2.38
CA LYS A 223 12.67 -0.47 1.45
C LYS A 223 11.14 -0.54 1.60
N ALA A 224 10.64 -0.65 2.83
CA ALA A 224 9.20 -0.65 3.08
C ALA A 224 8.52 0.64 2.60
N LEU A 225 9.14 1.80 2.83
CA LEU A 225 8.60 3.09 2.44
C LEU A 225 8.59 3.27 0.91
N ILE A 226 9.65 2.86 0.20
CA ILE A 226 9.70 2.89 -1.27
C ILE A 226 8.56 2.04 -1.86
N LEU A 227 8.38 0.82 -1.35
CA LEU A 227 7.29 -0.05 -1.77
C LEU A 227 5.93 0.59 -1.48
N ALA A 228 5.74 1.13 -0.27
CA ALA A 228 4.49 1.76 0.14
C ALA A 228 4.11 2.95 -0.77
N MET A 229 5.06 3.85 -1.03
CA MET A 229 4.86 4.99 -1.92
C MET A 229 4.64 4.55 -3.37
N GLY A 230 5.40 3.55 -3.84
CA GLY A 230 5.26 3.01 -5.18
C GLY A 230 3.87 2.41 -5.45
N PHE A 231 3.37 1.58 -4.52
CA PHE A 231 2.01 1.05 -4.58
C PHE A 231 0.95 2.16 -4.50
N HIS A 232 1.17 3.20 -3.69
CA HIS A 232 0.25 4.33 -3.58
C HIS A 232 0.18 5.14 -4.88
N GLU A 233 1.32 5.42 -5.53
CA GLU A 233 1.37 6.06 -6.84
C GLU A 233 0.68 5.21 -7.93
N LYS A 234 0.97 3.91 -7.99
CA LYS A 234 0.27 2.98 -8.91
C LYS A 234 -1.24 3.00 -8.67
N GLY A 235 -1.66 2.95 -7.41
CA GLY A 235 -3.07 3.07 -7.02
C GLY A 235 -3.71 4.35 -7.52
N ARG A 236 -3.05 5.51 -7.36
CA ARG A 236 -3.54 6.81 -7.86
C ARG A 236 -3.59 6.88 -9.39
N ALA A 237 -2.60 6.33 -10.08
CA ALA A 237 -2.62 6.23 -11.55
C ALA A 237 -3.84 5.43 -12.05
N LEU A 238 -4.18 4.34 -11.36
CA LEU A 238 -5.38 3.54 -11.65
C LEU A 238 -6.68 4.28 -11.30
N MET A 239 -6.72 5.04 -10.20
CA MET A 239 -7.86 5.90 -9.85
C MET A 239 -8.12 6.95 -10.92
N LYS A 240 -7.07 7.59 -11.47
CA LYS A 240 -7.19 8.54 -12.59
C LYS A 240 -7.81 7.90 -13.84
N LYS A 241 -7.53 6.60 -14.07
CA LYS A 241 -8.15 5.79 -15.14
C LYS A 241 -9.55 5.26 -14.76
N LYS A 242 -10.11 5.63 -13.60
CA LYS A 242 -11.36 5.14 -13.02
C LYS A 242 -11.42 3.62 -12.80
N GLN A 243 -10.25 2.97 -12.71
CA GLN A 243 -10.11 1.54 -12.42
C GLN A 243 -10.04 1.33 -10.90
N PHE A 244 -11.13 1.67 -10.20
CA PHE A 244 -11.17 1.69 -8.74
C PHE A 244 -10.96 0.31 -8.10
N ASP A 245 -11.35 -0.77 -8.79
CA ASP A 245 -11.13 -2.13 -8.29
C ASP A 245 -9.62 -2.45 -8.21
N ASN A 246 -8.90 -2.23 -9.31
CA ASN A 246 -7.45 -2.44 -9.36
C ASN A 246 -6.70 -1.46 -8.45
N ALA A 247 -7.14 -0.20 -8.40
CA ALA A 247 -6.56 0.79 -7.52
C ALA A 247 -6.62 0.34 -6.06
N LEU A 248 -7.79 -0.12 -5.60
CA LEU A 248 -7.98 -0.53 -4.22
C LEU A 248 -7.01 -1.66 -3.82
N CYS A 249 -6.76 -2.65 -4.69
CA CYS A 249 -5.77 -3.70 -4.42
C CYS A 249 -4.37 -3.13 -4.13
N HIS A 250 -3.90 -2.18 -4.93
CA HIS A 250 -2.58 -1.56 -4.76
C HIS A 250 -2.55 -0.67 -3.51
N LEU A 251 -3.60 0.09 -3.25
CA LEU A 251 -3.69 0.94 -2.06
C LEU A 251 -3.70 0.13 -0.75
N LEU A 252 -4.37 -1.03 -0.72
CA LEU A 252 -4.32 -1.92 0.45
C LEU A 252 -2.93 -2.54 0.64
N GLN A 253 -2.21 -2.83 -0.45
CA GLN A 253 -0.81 -3.27 -0.36
C GLN A 253 0.09 -2.15 0.16
N ALA A 254 -0.11 -0.91 -0.29
CA ALA A 254 0.57 0.26 0.25
C ALA A 254 0.34 0.41 1.76
N ASP A 255 -0.91 0.23 2.22
CA ASP A 255 -1.28 0.31 3.63
C ASP A 255 -0.53 -0.72 4.48
N GLN A 256 -0.39 -1.95 3.97
CA GLN A 256 0.39 -2.99 4.62
C GLN A 256 1.88 -2.61 4.69
N GLN A 257 2.47 -2.06 3.64
CA GLN A 257 3.88 -1.66 3.64
C GLN A 257 4.13 -0.45 4.56
N PHE A 258 3.23 0.55 4.57
CA PHE A 258 3.31 1.65 5.52
C PHE A 258 3.24 1.16 6.97
N SER A 259 2.44 0.12 7.26
CA SER A 259 2.36 -0.44 8.63
C SER A 259 3.66 -1.08 9.12
N ARG A 260 4.63 -1.34 8.22
CA ARG A 260 5.98 -1.83 8.56
C ARG A 260 6.97 -0.69 8.82
N CYS A 261 6.60 0.57 8.56
CA CYS A 261 7.43 1.74 8.83
C CYS A 261 7.28 2.18 10.31
N GLY A 262 8.31 2.83 10.85
CA GLY A 262 8.36 3.31 12.22
C GLY A 262 7.33 4.41 12.50
N SER A 263 6.82 4.45 13.73
CA SER A 263 5.78 5.40 14.14
C SER A 263 6.25 6.86 14.09
N GLU A 264 7.54 7.13 14.31
CA GLU A 264 8.10 8.49 14.28
C GLU A 264 8.03 9.09 12.87
N LEU A 265 8.49 8.36 11.86
CA LEU A 265 8.44 8.78 10.46
C LEU A 265 6.99 9.03 10.02
N LEU A 266 6.11 8.05 10.24
CA LEU A 266 4.68 8.13 9.91
C LEU A 266 3.94 9.25 10.66
N SER A 267 4.43 9.67 11.83
CA SER A 267 3.83 10.76 12.60
C SER A 267 4.18 12.15 12.08
N SER A 268 5.21 12.24 11.24
CA SER A 268 5.80 13.50 10.77
C SER A 268 5.41 13.89 9.34
N VAL A 269 4.88 12.92 8.57
CA VAL A 269 4.51 13.08 7.15
C VAL A 269 3.03 12.75 6.92
N ASP A 270 2.46 13.32 5.87
CA ASP A 270 1.04 13.18 5.52
C ASP A 270 0.74 12.04 4.53
N ASN A 271 1.75 11.41 3.93
CA ASN A 271 1.58 10.39 2.88
C ASN A 271 0.64 9.25 3.31
N PHE A 272 0.79 8.77 4.55
CA PHE A 272 -0.08 7.72 5.09
C PHE A 272 -1.54 8.18 5.20
N ALA A 273 -1.78 9.42 5.62
CA ALA A 273 -3.13 9.98 5.71
C ALA A 273 -3.79 10.16 4.34
N VAL A 274 -3.01 10.61 3.34
CA VAL A 274 -3.48 10.69 1.95
C VAL A 274 -3.86 9.30 1.44
N LEU A 275 -3.07 8.27 1.72
CA LEU A 275 -3.41 6.89 1.39
C LEU A 275 -4.74 6.45 2.03
N GLN A 276 -4.92 6.71 3.34
CA GLN A 276 -6.18 6.37 4.02
C GLN A 276 -7.38 7.03 3.33
N LEU A 277 -7.23 8.29 2.92
CA LEU A 277 -8.25 9.04 2.22
C LEU A 277 -8.58 8.45 0.85
N ASP A 278 -7.56 8.06 0.08
CA ASP A 278 -7.72 7.44 -1.24
C ASP A 278 -8.37 6.06 -1.16
N ILE A 279 -8.06 5.25 -0.14
CA ILE A 279 -8.74 3.97 0.10
C ILE A 279 -10.24 4.17 0.32
N VAL A 280 -10.62 5.15 1.15
CA VAL A 280 -12.05 5.43 1.41
C VAL A 280 -12.73 6.02 0.17
N TRP A 281 -12.00 6.79 -0.65
CA TRP A 281 -12.50 7.23 -1.96
C TRP A 281 -12.81 6.05 -2.88
N CYS A 282 -11.93 5.03 -2.94
CA CYS A 282 -12.19 3.79 -3.65
C CYS A 282 -13.41 3.05 -3.08
N TYR A 283 -13.56 2.95 -1.75
CA TYR A 283 -14.77 2.36 -1.14
C TYR A 283 -16.05 3.08 -1.56
N ARG A 284 -16.01 4.42 -1.66
CA ARG A 284 -17.13 5.23 -2.19
C ARG A 284 -17.41 4.90 -3.64
N ALA A 285 -16.39 4.89 -4.50
CA ALA A 285 -16.54 4.61 -5.92
C ALA A 285 -17.15 3.21 -6.15
N LEU A 286 -16.73 2.23 -5.34
CA LEU A 286 -17.20 0.85 -5.39
C LEU A 286 -18.52 0.62 -4.64
N GLU A 287 -19.14 1.66 -4.06
CA GLU A 287 -20.40 1.56 -3.30
C GLU A 287 -20.35 0.62 -2.08
N ALA A 288 -19.16 0.45 -1.49
CA ALA A 288 -18.87 -0.49 -0.41
C ALA A 288 -18.79 0.14 1.00
N LEU A 289 -19.13 1.42 1.14
CA LEU A 289 -18.97 2.20 2.38
C LEU A 289 -19.73 1.63 3.59
N SER A 290 -20.91 1.02 3.38
CA SER A 290 -21.78 0.53 4.47
C SER A 290 -21.26 -0.70 5.22
N CYS A 291 -20.10 -1.21 4.84
CA CYS A 291 -19.62 -2.52 5.27
C CYS A 291 -18.18 -2.54 5.75
N LEU A 292 -17.52 -1.39 5.70
CA LEU A 292 -16.16 -1.22 6.13
C LEU A 292 -16.23 -0.19 7.25
N GLU A 293 -16.53 -0.66 8.49
CA GLU A 293 -16.29 0.12 9.72
C GLU A 293 -14.87 0.71 9.71
N ASP A 294 -13.97 -0.02 9.05
CA ASP A 294 -12.66 0.40 8.60
C ASP A 294 -12.66 1.80 7.95
N GLY A 295 -13.56 2.13 7.04
CA GLY A 295 -13.61 3.45 6.40
C GLY A 295 -13.72 4.62 7.38
N LYS A 296 -14.50 4.46 8.47
CA LYS A 296 -14.58 5.48 9.54
C LYS A 296 -13.25 5.63 10.27
N LEU A 297 -12.64 4.50 10.63
CA LEU A 297 -11.35 4.48 11.31
C LEU A 297 -10.24 5.08 10.43
N ARG A 298 -10.26 4.80 9.13
CA ARG A 298 -9.34 5.37 8.14
C ARG A 298 -9.48 6.88 8.02
N LEU A 299 -10.70 7.40 7.93
CA LEU A 299 -10.94 8.85 7.91
C LEU A 299 -10.52 9.52 9.22
N GLN A 300 -10.73 8.88 10.36
CA GLN A 300 -10.26 9.40 11.65
C GLN A 300 -8.73 9.46 11.70
N ARG A 301 -8.04 8.39 11.30
CA ARG A 301 -6.57 8.37 11.20
C ARG A 301 -6.04 9.45 10.25
N ALA A 302 -6.72 9.65 9.12
CA ALA A 302 -6.36 10.70 8.18
C ALA A 302 -6.50 12.09 8.79
N GLU A 303 -7.64 12.37 9.47
CA GLU A 303 -7.88 13.64 10.14
C GLU A 303 -6.84 13.91 11.24
N ASP A 304 -6.61 12.94 12.14
CA ASP A 304 -5.64 13.05 13.24
C ASP A 304 -4.23 13.34 12.70
N CYS A 305 -3.85 12.68 11.60
CA CYS A 305 -2.55 12.88 10.97
C CYS A 305 -2.46 14.24 10.27
N PHE A 306 -3.48 14.69 9.53
CA PHE A 306 -3.50 16.02 8.92
C PHE A 306 -3.44 17.13 9.96
N LEU A 307 -4.19 17.03 11.06
CA LEU A 307 -4.14 18.01 12.14
C LEU A 307 -2.76 18.07 12.80
N ARG A 308 -2.07 16.93 12.95
CA ARG A 308 -0.70 16.86 13.48
C ARG A 308 0.35 17.41 12.51
N CYS A 309 0.23 17.07 11.22
CA CYS A 309 1.21 17.44 10.19
C CYS A 309 1.07 18.91 9.78
N TYR A 310 -0.16 19.40 9.64
CA TYR A 310 -0.45 20.75 9.15
C TYR A 310 -0.73 21.75 10.28
N GLY A 311 -1.12 21.28 11.47
CA GLY A 311 -1.64 22.10 12.57
C GLY A 311 -3.17 22.31 12.45
N GLU A 312 -3.85 22.52 13.57
CA GLU A 312 -5.32 22.66 13.63
C GLU A 312 -5.89 23.74 12.70
N GLN A 313 -5.14 24.82 12.47
CA GLN A 313 -5.46 25.92 11.57
C GLN A 313 -4.50 25.98 10.38
N GLN A 314 -3.86 24.85 10.04
CA GLN A 314 -2.84 24.73 9.00
C GLN A 314 -1.61 25.64 9.23
N GLN A 315 -1.38 26.07 10.48
CA GLN A 315 -0.32 27.00 10.84
C GLN A 315 1.08 26.43 10.56
N ARG A 316 1.28 25.14 10.81
CA ARG A 316 2.57 24.48 10.54
C ARG A 316 2.82 24.38 9.03
N LEU A 317 1.79 24.07 8.26
CA LEU A 317 1.88 24.04 6.79
C LEU A 317 2.26 25.41 6.22
N ARG A 318 1.61 26.50 6.69
CA ARG A 318 1.98 27.87 6.29
C ARG A 318 3.41 28.23 6.68
N MET A 319 3.88 27.82 7.86
CA MET A 319 5.28 28.07 8.26
C MET A 319 6.29 27.33 7.37
N ILE A 320 5.97 26.12 6.91
CA ILE A 320 6.88 25.29 6.12
C ILE A 320 6.87 25.68 4.64
N LYS A 321 5.68 25.88 4.05
CA LYS A 321 5.51 26.08 2.60
C LYS A 321 5.16 27.53 2.21
N GLY A 322 4.92 28.41 3.17
CA GLY A 322 4.48 29.80 2.94
C GLY A 322 3.01 29.94 2.50
N ASN A 323 2.36 28.84 2.12
CA ASN A 323 0.94 28.77 1.76
C ASN A 323 0.31 27.49 2.32
N SER A 324 -1.03 27.45 2.35
CA SER A 324 -1.78 26.25 2.75
C SER A 324 -2.96 25.91 1.83
N GLY A 325 -3.18 26.73 0.79
CA GLY A 325 -4.39 26.64 -0.04
C GLY A 325 -4.45 25.42 -0.95
N ARG A 326 -3.32 24.77 -1.22
CA ARG A 326 -3.27 23.59 -2.10
C ARG A 326 -3.73 22.33 -1.37
N GLU A 327 -3.38 22.19 -0.10
CA GLU A 327 -3.71 21.05 0.75
C GLU A 327 -5.17 21.09 1.24
N GLU A 328 -5.86 22.23 1.12
CA GLU A 328 -7.30 22.35 1.44
C GLU A 328 -8.18 21.38 0.65
N VAL A 329 -7.73 20.95 -0.52
CA VAL A 329 -8.40 19.96 -1.35
C VAL A 329 -8.51 18.60 -0.63
N LEU A 330 -7.50 18.24 0.17
CA LEU A 330 -7.51 17.02 0.99
C LEU A 330 -8.57 17.11 2.10
N PHE A 331 -8.67 18.27 2.76
CA PHE A 331 -9.71 18.50 3.79
C PHE A 331 -11.11 18.52 3.19
N LEU A 332 -11.27 19.08 1.99
CA LEU A 332 -12.55 19.04 1.26
C LEU A 332 -12.98 17.59 1.05
N ARG A 333 -12.09 16.74 0.52
CA ARG A 333 -12.39 15.32 0.29
C ARG A 333 -12.62 14.56 1.61
N LEU A 334 -11.84 14.84 2.65
CA LEU A 334 -12.02 14.26 3.99
C LEU A 334 -13.41 14.57 4.56
N TYR A 335 -13.78 15.85 4.65
CA TYR A 335 -15.08 16.24 5.20
C TYR A 335 -16.25 15.78 4.36
N LEU A 336 -16.07 15.67 3.04
CA LEU A 336 -17.09 15.14 2.14
C LEU A 336 -17.34 13.65 2.37
N LEU A 337 -16.27 12.85 2.53
CA LEU A 337 -16.39 11.44 2.87
C LEU A 337 -16.92 11.23 4.30
N GLN A 338 -16.54 12.07 5.26
CA GLN A 338 -17.11 12.06 6.61
C GLN A 338 -18.61 12.39 6.59
N SER A 339 -19.03 13.39 5.83
CA SER A 339 -20.44 13.75 5.63
C SER A 339 -21.23 12.57 5.08
N LEU A 340 -20.69 11.90 4.06
CA LEU A 340 -21.26 10.71 3.46
C LEU A 340 -21.40 9.55 4.46
N LEU A 341 -20.34 9.24 5.24
CA LEU A 341 -20.40 8.19 6.25
C LEU A 341 -21.42 8.52 7.35
N SER A 342 -21.41 9.74 7.90
CA SER A 342 -22.39 10.17 8.91
C SER A 342 -23.83 10.06 8.38
N TYR A 343 -24.05 10.38 7.11
CA TYR A 343 -25.35 10.17 6.47
C TYR A 343 -25.69 8.67 6.40
N LEU A 344 -24.79 7.80 5.96
CA LEU A 344 -25.06 6.36 5.92
C LEU A 344 -25.31 5.75 7.31
N GLU A 345 -24.73 6.33 8.38
CA GLU A 345 -24.98 5.96 9.78
C GLU A 345 -26.33 6.47 10.33
N GLY A 346 -27.07 7.29 9.56
CA GLY A 346 -28.34 7.89 10.00
C GLY A 346 -28.18 9.20 10.78
N ASN A 347 -26.97 9.73 10.92
CA ASN A 347 -26.69 10.97 11.63
C ASN A 347 -26.66 12.18 10.69
N ASP A 348 -27.84 12.63 10.27
CA ASP A 348 -27.98 13.76 9.35
C ASP A 348 -27.43 15.08 9.90
N ALA A 349 -27.46 15.28 11.22
CA ALA A 349 -26.97 16.50 11.85
C ALA A 349 -25.45 16.63 11.65
N GLN A 350 -24.71 15.57 11.96
CA GLN A 350 -23.26 15.53 11.72
C GLN A 350 -22.95 15.56 10.22
N ALA A 351 -23.73 14.87 9.39
CA ALA A 351 -23.58 14.93 7.94
C ALA A 351 -23.70 16.37 7.39
N ARG A 352 -24.72 17.13 7.84
CA ARG A 352 -24.90 18.55 7.50
C ARG A 352 -23.76 19.43 8.02
N GLN A 353 -23.29 19.19 9.24
CA GLN A 353 -22.17 19.94 9.79
C GLN A 353 -20.90 19.77 8.95
N GLN A 354 -20.57 18.53 8.56
CA GLN A 354 -19.41 18.28 7.70
C GLN A 354 -19.62 18.81 6.28
N LEU A 355 -20.83 18.68 5.72
CA LEU A 355 -21.14 19.23 4.40
C LEU A 355 -21.00 20.77 4.37
N SER A 356 -21.37 21.46 5.45
CA SER A 356 -21.18 22.92 5.55
C SER A 356 -19.69 23.30 5.47
N LYS A 357 -18.79 22.54 6.10
CA LYS A 357 -17.34 22.76 5.94
C LYS A 357 -16.89 22.54 4.49
N VAL A 358 -17.42 21.50 3.83
CA VAL A 358 -17.14 21.20 2.43
C VAL A 358 -17.59 22.34 1.52
N GLU A 359 -18.76 22.94 1.75
CA GLU A 359 -19.26 24.07 0.97
C GLU A 359 -18.37 25.30 1.09
N VAL A 360 -17.91 25.61 2.30
CA VAL A 360 -16.96 26.72 2.53
C VAL A 360 -15.65 26.47 1.78
N LEU A 361 -15.09 25.26 1.86
CA LEU A 361 -13.86 24.91 1.14
C LEU A 361 -14.06 24.89 -0.38
N SER A 362 -15.19 24.34 -0.86
CA SER A 362 -15.53 24.28 -2.27
C SER A 362 -15.63 25.68 -2.88
N GLY A 363 -16.24 26.64 -2.16
CA GLY A 363 -16.28 28.04 -2.61
C GLY A 363 -14.90 28.68 -2.75
N ARG A 364 -13.95 28.34 -1.86
CA ARG A 364 -12.58 28.86 -1.89
C ARG A 364 -11.70 28.18 -2.94
N LEU A 365 -11.92 26.90 -3.18
CA LEU A 365 -11.16 26.09 -4.13
C LEU A 365 -11.71 26.14 -5.57
N SER A 366 -12.92 26.66 -5.74
CA SER A 366 -13.52 26.93 -7.05
C SER A 366 -12.77 28.08 -7.70
N LEU A 367 -12.14 27.79 -8.84
CA LEU A 367 -11.28 28.74 -9.53
C LEU A 367 -12.06 29.52 -10.59
N ASP A 368 -11.66 30.78 -10.75
CA ASP A 368 -12.17 31.64 -11.81
C ASP A 368 -11.64 31.17 -13.17
N SER A 369 -12.57 30.77 -14.06
CA SER A 369 -12.24 30.28 -15.39
C SER A 369 -11.49 31.31 -16.23
N GLU A 370 -11.76 32.61 -16.04
CA GLU A 370 -11.10 33.68 -16.78
C GLU A 370 -9.64 33.80 -16.34
N LYS A 371 -9.38 33.80 -15.02
CA LYS A 371 -8.01 33.83 -14.47
C LYS A 371 -7.21 32.59 -14.87
N MET A 372 -7.85 31.42 -14.88
CA MET A 372 -7.26 30.19 -15.41
C MET A 372 -6.84 30.36 -16.88
N SER A 373 -7.74 30.84 -17.74
CA SER A 373 -7.43 31.09 -19.16
C SER A 373 -6.32 32.13 -19.35
N GLN A 374 -6.27 33.17 -18.51
CA GLN A 374 -5.20 34.17 -18.53
C GLN A 374 -3.85 33.53 -18.22
N LEU A 375 -3.73 32.73 -17.14
CA LEU A 375 -2.48 32.02 -16.82
C LEU A 375 -2.06 31.03 -17.92
N VAL A 376 -3.00 30.31 -18.51
CA VAL A 376 -2.71 29.39 -19.63
C VAL A 376 -2.21 30.17 -20.85
N SER A 377 -2.80 31.34 -21.16
CA SER A 377 -2.33 32.18 -22.26
C SER A 377 -0.95 32.80 -22.03
N LEU A 378 -0.51 32.90 -20.76
CA LEU A 378 0.87 33.25 -20.39
C LEU A 378 1.86 32.07 -20.54
N GLY A 379 1.40 30.89 -20.93
CA GLY A 379 2.23 29.69 -21.16
C GLY A 379 2.40 28.79 -19.92
N PHE A 380 1.55 28.94 -18.91
CA PHE A 380 1.45 27.99 -17.81
C PHE A 380 0.56 26.80 -18.18
N THR A 381 0.89 25.62 -17.67
CA THR A 381 0.01 24.44 -17.81
C THR A 381 -1.25 24.60 -16.96
N ASP A 382 -2.34 23.90 -17.31
CA ASP A 382 -3.56 23.91 -16.50
C ASP A 382 -3.31 23.54 -15.03
N ARG A 383 -2.39 22.59 -14.80
CA ARG A 383 -1.97 22.16 -13.47
C ARG A 383 -1.27 23.28 -12.69
N GLU A 384 -0.29 23.93 -13.31
CA GLU A 384 0.42 25.06 -12.70
C GLU A 384 -0.54 26.21 -12.39
N ALA A 385 -1.44 26.52 -13.33
CA ALA A 385 -2.45 27.55 -13.13
C ALA A 385 -3.39 27.23 -11.95
N ARG A 386 -3.89 25.98 -11.86
CA ARG A 386 -4.75 25.56 -10.74
C ARG A 386 -4.03 25.61 -9.40
N LEU A 387 -2.84 25.01 -9.31
CA LEU A 387 -2.08 24.95 -8.06
C LEU A 387 -1.61 26.34 -7.63
N GLY A 388 -1.16 27.18 -8.57
CA GLY A 388 -0.76 28.56 -8.32
C GLY A 388 -1.91 29.40 -7.77
N LEU A 389 -3.08 29.40 -8.44
CA LEU A 389 -4.26 30.14 -7.95
C LEU A 389 -4.73 29.63 -6.59
N ARG A 390 -4.66 28.32 -6.32
CA ARG A 390 -5.00 27.78 -4.99
C ARG A 390 -4.01 28.25 -3.92
N ALA A 391 -2.72 28.28 -4.23
CA ALA A 391 -1.70 28.76 -3.31
C ALA A 391 -1.89 30.24 -2.95
N THR A 392 -2.35 31.06 -3.91
CA THR A 392 -2.50 32.52 -3.78
C THR A 392 -3.93 32.99 -3.57
N GLN A 393 -4.84 32.08 -3.21
CA GLN A 393 -6.26 32.39 -2.93
C GLN A 393 -6.98 33.10 -4.09
N GLY A 394 -6.60 32.79 -5.33
CA GLY A 394 -7.20 33.33 -6.54
C GLY A 394 -6.64 34.69 -6.99
N ASP A 395 -5.57 35.19 -6.39
CA ASP A 395 -4.85 36.36 -6.90
C ASP A 395 -3.99 35.97 -8.11
N LEU A 396 -4.25 36.62 -9.25
CA LEU A 396 -3.59 36.35 -10.51
C LEU A 396 -2.11 36.76 -10.51
N GLN A 397 -1.78 37.93 -9.98
CA GLN A 397 -0.42 38.48 -10.05
C GLN A 397 0.51 37.71 -9.11
N GLU A 398 0.02 37.41 -7.90
CA GLU A 398 0.71 36.53 -6.98
C GLU A 398 0.86 35.12 -7.57
N ALA A 399 -0.16 34.59 -8.27
CA ALA A 399 -0.07 33.28 -8.91
C ALA A 399 1.02 33.25 -9.98
N VAL A 400 1.12 34.27 -10.85
CA VAL A 400 2.20 34.36 -11.85
C VAL A 400 3.58 34.35 -11.17
N THR A 401 3.74 35.13 -10.11
CA THR A 401 5.00 35.22 -9.36
C THR A 401 5.34 33.88 -8.70
N HIS A 402 4.35 33.26 -8.04
CA HIS A 402 4.48 31.98 -7.37
C HIS A 402 4.87 30.85 -8.34
N ILE A 403 4.17 30.73 -9.48
CA ILE A 403 4.45 29.70 -10.49
C ILE A 403 5.85 29.90 -11.09
N THR A 404 6.23 31.15 -11.39
CA THR A 404 7.56 31.47 -11.92
C THR A 404 8.66 31.08 -10.94
N ASN A 405 8.52 31.44 -9.66
CA ASN A 405 9.47 31.06 -8.61
C ASN A 405 9.58 29.54 -8.46
N GLN A 406 8.45 28.82 -8.47
CA GLN A 406 8.47 27.36 -8.40
C GLN A 406 9.16 26.70 -9.60
N ARG A 407 8.97 27.23 -10.81
CA ARG A 407 9.70 26.74 -11.99
C ARG A 407 11.20 26.91 -11.81
N GLN A 408 11.63 28.08 -11.33
CA GLN A 408 13.04 28.38 -11.09
C GLN A 408 13.63 27.49 -9.98
N GLU A 409 12.96 27.34 -8.84
CA GLU A 409 13.40 26.45 -7.75
C GLU A 409 13.55 25.00 -8.23
N ARG A 410 12.61 24.52 -9.05
CA ARG A 410 12.68 23.19 -9.66
C ARG A 410 13.83 23.06 -10.64
N GLU A 411 14.06 24.05 -11.49
CA GLU A 411 15.19 24.06 -12.42
C GLU A 411 16.53 24.06 -11.67
N ASP A 412 16.66 24.87 -10.61
CA ASP A 412 17.84 24.92 -9.75
C ASP A 412 18.08 23.59 -9.04
N LEU A 413 17.03 22.95 -8.53
CA LEU A 413 17.12 21.61 -7.94
C LEU A 413 17.57 20.57 -8.98
N GLN A 414 16.97 20.57 -10.17
CA GLN A 414 17.36 19.67 -11.26
C GLN A 414 18.79 19.93 -11.75
N GLN A 415 19.27 21.17 -11.73
CA GLN A 415 20.66 21.50 -12.06
C GLN A 415 21.61 20.98 -10.97
N ARG A 416 21.28 21.21 -9.69
CA ARG A 416 22.07 20.68 -8.54
C ARG A 416 22.17 19.17 -8.59
N GLU A 417 21.07 18.47 -8.81
CA GLU A 417 21.05 17.00 -8.96
C GLU A 417 21.87 16.52 -10.16
N ARG A 418 21.74 17.19 -11.32
CA ARG A 418 22.58 16.89 -12.49
C ARG A 418 24.07 17.09 -12.22
N GLN A 419 24.45 18.15 -11.50
CA GLN A 419 25.83 18.38 -11.12
C GLN A 419 26.34 17.33 -10.12
N LYS A 420 25.53 16.95 -9.11
CA LYS A 420 25.85 15.90 -8.14
C LYS A 420 26.11 14.56 -8.85
N ARG A 421 25.25 14.19 -9.81
CA ARG A 421 25.43 12.98 -10.64
C ARG A 421 26.69 13.03 -11.51
N ARG A 422 26.99 14.18 -12.11
CA ARG A 422 28.23 14.37 -12.89
C ARG A 422 29.48 14.18 -12.05
N ARG A 423 29.56 14.88 -10.91
CA ARG A 423 30.70 14.76 -9.97
C ARG A 423 30.90 13.32 -9.49
N ARG A 424 29.81 12.62 -9.15
CA ARG A 424 29.87 11.20 -8.77
C ARG A 424 30.44 10.34 -9.91
N SER A 425 29.95 10.53 -11.13
CA SER A 425 30.43 9.78 -12.31
C SER A 425 31.90 10.07 -12.61
N GLU A 426 32.34 11.31 -12.47
CA GLU A 426 33.74 11.71 -12.65
C GLU A 426 34.64 11.04 -11.59
N GLY A 427 34.26 11.11 -10.31
CA GLY A 427 34.98 10.44 -9.22
C GLY A 427 35.08 8.93 -9.43
N VAL A 428 34.00 8.27 -9.86
CA VAL A 428 34.01 6.84 -10.18
C VAL A 428 34.98 6.55 -11.32
N SER A 429 35.00 7.38 -12.38
CA SER A 429 35.97 7.24 -13.48
C SER A 429 37.40 7.34 -12.98
N THR A 430 37.70 8.35 -12.15
CA THR A 430 39.04 8.56 -11.58
C THR A 430 39.51 7.36 -10.76
N LEU A 431 38.67 6.83 -9.87
CA LEU A 431 39.03 5.65 -9.07
C LEU A 431 39.13 4.38 -9.93
N THR A 432 38.32 4.27 -10.99
CA THR A 432 38.42 3.14 -11.94
C THR A 432 39.73 3.20 -12.74
N GLU A 433 40.15 4.39 -13.18
CA GLU A 433 41.44 4.63 -13.84
C GLU A 433 42.62 4.29 -12.93
N LEU A 434 42.47 4.44 -11.62
CA LEU A 434 43.45 4.03 -10.60
C LEU A 434 43.45 2.51 -10.32
N GLY A 435 42.62 1.73 -11.02
CA GLY A 435 42.61 0.27 -10.95
C GLY A 435 41.74 -0.32 -9.83
N PHE A 436 40.78 0.45 -9.31
CA PHE A 436 39.71 -0.10 -8.47
C PHE A 436 38.54 -0.56 -9.33
N SER A 437 37.77 -1.54 -8.86
CA SER A 437 36.55 -1.92 -9.56
C SER A 437 35.56 -0.76 -9.52
N ARG A 438 34.75 -0.60 -10.59
CA ARG A 438 33.70 0.43 -10.65
C ARG A 438 32.74 0.33 -9.45
N ARG A 439 32.46 -0.89 -8.97
CA ARG A 439 31.58 -1.14 -7.82
C ARG A 439 32.18 -0.62 -6.53
N ASP A 440 33.44 -0.95 -6.25
CA ASP A 440 34.12 -0.51 -5.04
C ASP A 440 34.32 1.01 -5.05
N ALA A 441 34.72 1.57 -6.19
CA ALA A 441 34.81 3.02 -6.40
C ALA A 441 33.50 3.73 -6.09
N SER A 442 32.38 3.22 -6.61
CA SER A 442 31.05 3.81 -6.39
C SER A 442 30.60 3.70 -4.94
N ARG A 443 30.84 2.55 -4.29
CA ARG A 443 30.52 2.32 -2.88
C ARG A 443 31.35 3.23 -1.96
N ALA A 444 32.66 3.34 -2.21
CA ALA A 444 33.54 4.21 -1.42
C ALA A 444 33.15 5.68 -1.54
N LEU A 445 32.84 6.14 -2.76
CA LEU A 445 32.35 7.52 -2.99
C LEU A 445 30.99 7.78 -2.33
N GLN A 446 30.14 6.77 -2.22
CA GLN A 446 28.87 6.91 -1.51
C GLN A 446 29.07 7.10 -0.01
N LEU A 447 30.02 6.37 0.59
CA LEU A 447 30.37 6.50 2.01
C LEU A 447 30.99 7.86 2.35
N THR A 448 31.62 8.52 1.38
CA THR A 448 32.31 9.79 1.56
C THR A 448 31.57 10.99 0.99
N ASP A 449 30.29 10.83 0.65
CA ASP A 449 29.44 11.86 0.02
C ASP A 449 30.10 12.52 -1.22
N GLY A 450 30.85 11.73 -1.98
CA GLY A 450 31.51 12.15 -3.21
C GLY A 450 32.91 12.75 -3.03
N ASP A 451 33.51 12.68 -1.84
CA ASP A 451 34.92 13.03 -1.64
C ASP A 451 35.82 11.90 -2.18
N VAL A 452 36.55 12.21 -3.26
CA VAL A 452 37.41 11.26 -3.98
C VAL A 452 38.64 10.88 -3.17
N ASP A 453 39.22 11.82 -2.41
CA ASP A 453 40.42 11.56 -1.63
C ASP A 453 40.09 10.65 -0.44
N ALA A 454 38.99 10.94 0.26
CA ALA A 454 38.49 10.08 1.32
C ALA A 454 38.08 8.69 0.78
N ALA A 455 37.43 8.62 -0.38
CA ALA A 455 37.05 7.35 -1.00
C ALA A 455 38.28 6.51 -1.38
N TYR A 456 39.32 7.16 -1.90
CA TYR A 456 40.60 6.52 -2.21
C TYR A 456 41.25 5.93 -0.95
N GLN A 457 41.21 6.63 0.19
CA GLN A 457 41.72 6.08 1.46
C GLN A 457 40.96 4.83 1.90
N ILE A 458 39.63 4.86 1.87
CA ILE A 458 38.79 3.69 2.21
C ILE A 458 39.15 2.48 1.36
N LEU A 459 39.38 2.70 0.05
CA LEU A 459 39.73 1.64 -0.89
C LEU A 459 41.15 1.09 -0.71
N LEU A 460 42.08 1.91 -0.22
CA LEU A 460 43.42 1.45 0.14
C LEU A 460 43.37 0.61 1.42
N ASP A 461 42.63 1.04 2.42
CA ASP A 461 42.48 0.32 3.69
C ASP A 461 41.81 -1.05 3.49
N SER A 462 40.81 -1.13 2.59
CA SER A 462 40.17 -2.40 2.24
C SER A 462 41.12 -3.35 1.51
N LYS A 463 41.90 -2.86 0.55
CA LYS A 463 42.94 -3.67 -0.13
C LYS A 463 44.04 -4.12 0.84
N ALA A 464 44.39 -3.30 1.83
CA ALA A 464 45.35 -3.66 2.86
C ALA A 464 44.81 -4.75 3.81
N ALA A 465 43.51 -4.72 4.13
CA ALA A 465 42.85 -5.77 4.91
C ALA A 465 42.75 -7.10 4.15
N GLU A 466 42.46 -7.08 2.84
CA GLU A 466 42.47 -8.28 1.98
C GLU A 466 43.87 -8.89 1.85
N ASN A 467 44.91 -8.05 1.71
CA ASN A 467 46.29 -8.53 1.66
C ASN A 467 46.79 -9.08 3.01
N ASN A 468 46.24 -8.63 4.14
CA ASN A 468 46.54 -9.17 5.46
C ASN A 468 45.76 -10.46 5.76
N ASN A 469 44.54 -10.61 5.25
CA ASN A 469 43.73 -11.83 5.39
C ASN A 469 44.22 -13.00 4.51
N ASN A 470 44.95 -12.73 3.43
CA ASN A 470 45.68 -13.77 2.68
C ASN A 470 46.82 -14.43 3.48
N ASN A 471 47.10 -13.97 4.70
CA ASN A 471 47.99 -14.64 5.66
C ASN A 471 47.24 -15.30 6.84
N THR A 472 45.91 -15.36 6.84
CA THR A 472 45.16 -15.94 7.99
C THR A 472 43.90 -16.71 7.60
N GLU A 473 43.83 -17.29 6.41
CA GLU A 473 42.96 -18.45 6.13
C GLU A 473 43.74 -19.52 5.33
N GLY A 474 44.04 -20.64 5.99
CA GLY A 474 44.24 -21.95 5.34
C GLY A 474 45.59 -22.26 4.68
N GLY A 475 46.66 -21.49 4.90
CA GLY A 475 48.01 -21.84 4.43
C GLY A 475 48.86 -22.50 5.53
N LEU A 476 49.24 -23.76 5.34
CA LEU A 476 50.13 -24.55 6.22
C LEU A 476 51.26 -23.70 6.81
N SER A 477 51.35 -23.56 8.14
CA SER A 477 52.48 -22.86 8.74
C SER A 477 53.76 -23.67 8.50
N PRO A 478 54.80 -23.10 7.86
CA PRO A 478 56.04 -23.82 7.57
C PRO A 478 56.73 -24.29 8.86
N GLU A 479 56.52 -23.57 9.96
CA GLU A 479 57.03 -23.91 11.30
C GLU A 479 56.41 -25.20 11.86
N GLY A 480 55.13 -25.47 11.60
CA GLY A 480 54.47 -26.70 12.05
C GLY A 480 54.96 -27.93 11.28
N VAL A 481 55.20 -27.78 9.98
CA VAL A 481 55.76 -28.85 9.12
C VAL A 481 57.19 -29.19 9.54
N ASP A 482 58.02 -28.17 9.82
CA ASP A 482 59.40 -28.37 10.28
C ASP A 482 59.47 -29.07 11.64
N GLN A 483 58.49 -28.83 12.51
CA GLN A 483 58.41 -29.48 13.83
C GLN A 483 58.09 -30.97 13.71
N LEU A 484 57.17 -31.35 12.82
CA LEU A 484 56.84 -32.76 12.54
C LEU A 484 57.99 -33.49 11.82
N LEU A 485 58.69 -32.80 10.91
CA LEU A 485 59.92 -33.30 10.28
C LEU A 485 61.03 -33.58 11.31
N TYR A 486 61.20 -32.68 12.28
CA TYR A 486 62.17 -32.87 13.36
C TYR A 486 61.81 -34.07 14.26
N MET A 487 60.51 -34.38 14.40
CA MET A 487 60.04 -35.57 15.12
C MET A 487 60.17 -36.88 14.31
N GLY A 488 60.64 -36.80 13.07
CA GLY A 488 60.95 -37.96 12.21
C GLY A 488 59.84 -38.37 11.26
N PHE A 489 58.78 -37.57 11.12
CA PHE A 489 57.70 -37.82 10.15
C PHE A 489 58.07 -37.33 8.76
N GLU A 490 57.52 -37.96 7.72
CA GLU A 490 57.77 -37.56 6.34
C GLU A 490 57.06 -36.23 6.00
N ARG A 491 57.68 -35.41 5.14
CA ARG A 491 57.16 -34.08 4.76
C ARG A 491 55.73 -34.17 4.21
N SER A 492 55.51 -35.09 3.28
CA SER A 492 54.22 -35.29 2.60
C SER A 492 53.10 -35.61 3.60
N ALA A 493 53.34 -36.53 4.54
CA ALA A 493 52.40 -36.92 5.59
C ALA A 493 52.17 -35.80 6.62
N SER A 494 53.22 -35.01 6.93
CA SER A 494 53.15 -33.88 7.87
C SER A 494 52.30 -32.74 7.32
N GLU A 495 52.46 -32.41 6.04
CA GLU A 495 51.65 -31.41 5.35
C GLU A 495 50.19 -31.84 5.24
N THR A 496 49.91 -33.12 4.95
CA THR A 496 48.53 -33.61 4.92
C THR A 496 47.89 -33.66 6.30
N ALA A 497 48.61 -34.15 7.32
CA ALA A 497 48.09 -34.20 8.68
C ALA A 497 47.74 -32.80 9.22
N LEU A 498 48.60 -31.81 8.98
CA LEU A 498 48.35 -30.41 9.35
C LEU A 498 47.20 -29.79 8.56
N ALA A 499 47.04 -30.15 7.28
CA ALA A 499 45.89 -29.71 6.48
C ALA A 499 44.57 -30.27 7.06
N MET A 500 44.58 -31.52 7.54
CA MET A 500 43.39 -32.15 8.13
C MET A 500 43.05 -31.65 9.53
N THR A 501 44.05 -31.23 10.31
CA THR A 501 43.86 -30.73 11.67
C THR A 501 43.77 -29.21 11.75
N GLY A 502 43.68 -28.52 10.60
CA GLY A 502 43.56 -27.07 10.54
C GLY A 502 44.79 -26.33 11.09
N GLY A 503 45.98 -26.93 10.99
CA GLY A 503 47.24 -26.36 11.45
C GLY A 503 47.62 -26.66 12.90
N ASP A 504 46.84 -27.48 13.64
CA ASP A 504 47.20 -27.91 14.99
C ASP A 504 48.25 -29.03 14.94
N VAL A 505 49.49 -28.69 15.36
CA VAL A 505 50.66 -29.59 15.37
C VAL A 505 50.48 -30.76 16.34
N GLN A 506 49.81 -30.57 17.47
CA GLN A 506 49.64 -31.61 18.49
C GLN A 506 48.65 -32.67 18.02
N ALA A 507 47.52 -32.22 17.46
CA ALA A 507 46.55 -33.10 16.81
C ALA A 507 47.15 -33.82 15.59
N ALA A 508 47.94 -33.12 14.76
CA ALA A 508 48.62 -33.71 13.60
C ALA A 508 49.64 -34.78 14.00
N THR A 509 50.41 -34.54 15.07
CA THR A 509 51.34 -35.52 15.63
C THR A 509 50.62 -36.78 16.08
N GLN A 510 49.50 -36.62 16.77
CA GLN A 510 48.73 -37.75 17.30
C GLN A 510 48.09 -38.57 16.16
N LEU A 511 47.55 -37.91 15.15
CA LEU A 511 47.02 -38.54 13.94
C LEU A 511 48.12 -39.30 13.16
N LEU A 512 49.34 -38.79 13.10
CA LEU A 512 50.48 -39.48 12.48
C LEU A 512 50.98 -40.67 13.33
N LEU A 513 50.99 -40.54 14.66
CA LEU A 513 51.37 -41.64 15.55
C LEU A 513 50.37 -42.80 15.49
N ASP A 514 49.07 -42.51 15.48
CA ASP A 514 48.01 -43.51 15.40
C ASP A 514 48.04 -44.29 14.08
N ASN A 515 48.52 -43.65 13.00
CA ASN A 515 48.67 -44.24 11.66
C ASN A 515 50.11 -44.68 11.34
N GLN A 516 50.97 -44.83 12.36
CA GLN A 516 52.38 -45.28 12.21
C GLN A 516 53.19 -44.49 11.16
N GLY A 517 52.90 -43.19 11.00
CA GLY A 517 53.59 -42.28 10.08
C GLY A 517 53.18 -42.40 8.61
N VAL A 518 52.19 -43.24 8.27
CA VAL A 518 51.71 -43.40 6.89
C VAL A 518 50.18 -43.27 6.84
N LEU A 519 49.69 -42.18 6.25
CA LEU A 519 48.25 -41.93 6.12
C LEU A 519 47.66 -42.76 4.95
N PRO A 520 46.44 -43.33 5.09
CA PRO A 520 45.81 -44.11 4.03
C PRO A 520 45.61 -43.32 2.72
N PRO A 521 45.72 -43.96 1.54
CA PRO A 521 45.66 -43.30 0.23
C PRO A 521 44.31 -42.67 -0.12
N GLU A 522 43.24 -42.98 0.62
CA GLU A 522 41.91 -42.36 0.47
C GLU A 522 41.88 -40.90 0.95
N VAL A 523 42.91 -40.46 1.69
CA VAL A 523 43.04 -39.11 2.25
C VAL A 523 43.98 -38.21 1.40
N LEU A 524 44.77 -38.81 0.51
CA LEU A 524 45.76 -38.12 -0.34
C LEU A 524 45.17 -37.57 -1.66
N SER A 525 43.85 -37.59 -1.82
CA SER A 525 43.19 -37.10 -3.04
C SER A 525 42.67 -35.67 -2.83
N PRO A 526 42.91 -34.71 -3.76
CA PRO A 526 42.28 -33.39 -3.69
C PRO A 526 40.77 -33.56 -3.87
N PRO A 527 39.91 -32.75 -3.19
CA PRO A 527 38.47 -32.88 -3.35
C PRO A 527 38.08 -32.47 -4.77
N SER A 528 37.88 -33.47 -5.63
CA SER A 528 37.14 -33.31 -6.87
C SER A 528 35.67 -33.18 -6.49
N THR A 529 35.07 -32.10 -6.98
CA THR A 529 33.63 -31.78 -6.97
C THR A 529 32.74 -33.02 -7.03
N SER A 530 32.15 -33.38 -5.91
CA SER A 530 30.97 -34.25 -5.84
C SER A 530 29.78 -33.41 -5.39
N SER A 531 28.87 -33.25 -6.34
CA SER A 531 27.56 -32.63 -6.20
C SER A 531 26.70 -33.33 -5.15
N SER A 532 26.26 -32.59 -4.14
CA SER A 532 25.02 -32.80 -3.39
C SER A 532 24.51 -31.44 -2.89
N PRO A 533 23.19 -31.22 -2.88
CA PRO A 533 22.61 -29.87 -2.92
C PRO A 533 22.60 -29.26 -1.53
N SER A 534 23.31 -28.15 -1.37
CA SER A 534 23.09 -27.20 -0.28
C SER A 534 22.83 -25.86 -0.95
N GLU A 535 21.54 -25.50 -0.99
CA GLU A 535 21.05 -24.21 -1.46
C GLU A 535 21.49 -23.13 -0.48
N GLU A 536 22.68 -22.58 -0.69
CA GLU A 536 23.03 -21.24 -0.23
C GLU A 536 23.66 -20.52 -1.43
N GLU A 537 22.80 -19.97 -2.28
CA GLU A 537 23.22 -19.05 -3.33
C GLU A 537 23.63 -17.72 -2.69
N GLU A 538 24.94 -17.50 -2.61
CA GLU A 538 25.55 -16.18 -2.64
C GLU A 538 25.21 -15.52 -4.01
N PRO A 539 24.52 -14.38 -4.07
CA PRO A 539 24.06 -13.82 -5.32
C PRO A 539 25.22 -13.15 -6.04
N SER A 540 25.74 -13.84 -7.05
CA SER A 540 26.54 -13.23 -8.11
C SER A 540 25.63 -12.39 -9.02
N ASN A 541 25.18 -11.23 -8.52
CA ASN A 541 24.42 -10.25 -9.28
C ASN A 541 25.34 -9.53 -10.28
N SER A 542 25.50 -10.09 -11.47
CA SER A 542 26.08 -9.39 -12.62
C SER A 542 25.37 -9.78 -13.91
N SER A 543 24.07 -9.54 -13.95
CA SER A 543 23.33 -9.25 -15.17
C SER A 543 21.96 -8.74 -14.74
N SER A 544 21.70 -7.43 -14.84
CA SER A 544 20.31 -6.96 -14.83
C SER A 544 19.61 -7.68 -15.99
N SER A 545 18.73 -8.62 -15.70
CA SER A 545 18.02 -9.32 -16.76
C SER A 545 17.22 -8.30 -17.57
N THR A 546 17.02 -8.53 -18.87
CA THR A 546 16.16 -7.65 -19.68
C THR A 546 14.77 -7.50 -19.06
N ALA A 547 14.29 -8.54 -18.38
CA ALA A 547 13.04 -8.56 -17.61
C ALA A 547 13.06 -7.57 -16.43
N ASP A 548 14.15 -7.46 -15.66
CA ASP A 548 14.26 -6.49 -14.56
C ASP A 548 14.23 -5.04 -15.06
N SER A 549 14.85 -4.79 -16.22
CA SER A 549 14.79 -3.47 -16.86
C SER A 549 13.38 -3.11 -17.32
N GLU A 550 12.63 -4.08 -17.85
CA GLU A 550 11.23 -3.90 -18.24
C GLU A 550 10.34 -3.58 -17.03
N LEU A 551 10.46 -4.35 -15.95
CA LEU A 551 9.71 -4.12 -14.70
C LEU A 551 9.98 -2.74 -14.11
N VAL A 552 11.25 -2.33 -14.09
CA VAL A 552 11.62 -0.99 -13.61
C VAL A 552 11.05 0.09 -14.54
N SER A 553 11.10 -0.11 -15.85
CA SER A 553 10.52 0.86 -16.79
C SER A 553 9.01 1.00 -16.66
N GLU A 554 8.30 -0.08 -16.31
CA GLU A 554 6.86 -0.09 -16.07
C GLU A 554 6.51 0.77 -14.85
N VAL A 555 7.12 0.48 -13.69
CA VAL A 555 6.82 1.22 -12.45
C VAL A 555 7.21 2.69 -12.52
N LEU A 556 8.26 3.03 -13.28
CA LEU A 556 8.66 4.44 -13.50
C LEU A 556 7.63 5.23 -14.32
N GLN A 557 6.82 4.58 -15.17
CA GLN A 557 5.75 5.26 -15.90
C GLN A 557 4.57 5.62 -15.00
N ASP A 558 4.35 4.87 -13.93
CA ASP A 558 3.29 5.14 -12.95
C ASP A 558 3.67 6.24 -11.96
N LEU A 559 4.97 6.52 -11.79
CA LEU A 559 5.44 7.62 -10.94
C LEU A 559 5.11 8.98 -11.57
N SER A 560 4.43 9.83 -10.82
CA SER A 560 4.20 11.21 -11.22
C SER A 560 5.53 11.95 -11.41
N ARG A 561 5.63 12.71 -12.50
CA ARG A 561 6.75 13.64 -12.74
C ARG A 561 6.71 14.88 -11.84
N HIS A 562 5.65 15.02 -11.05
CA HIS A 562 5.44 16.17 -10.20
C HIS A 562 4.96 15.77 -8.81
N GLU A 563 5.71 16.19 -7.79
CA GLU A 563 5.51 15.82 -6.39
C GLU A 563 4.10 16.15 -5.85
N GLU A 564 3.50 17.24 -6.35
CA GLU A 564 2.19 17.74 -5.88
C GLU A 564 1.04 17.36 -6.81
N ASP A 565 1.23 16.38 -7.70
CA ASP A 565 0.20 15.94 -8.64
C ASP A 565 -1.07 15.44 -7.94
N TYR A 566 -0.95 14.85 -6.76
CA TYR A 566 -2.09 14.42 -5.96
C TYR A 566 -2.94 15.56 -5.36
N LEU A 567 -2.43 16.79 -5.36
CA LEU A 567 -3.16 17.99 -4.96
C LEU A 567 -3.88 18.64 -6.16
N ASP A 568 -3.54 18.25 -7.40
CA ASP A 568 -4.14 18.78 -8.62
C ASP A 568 -5.47 18.08 -8.97
N LEU A 569 -6.50 18.33 -8.17
CA LEU A 569 -7.85 17.84 -8.44
C LEU A 569 -8.68 18.90 -9.17
N THR A 570 -9.46 18.51 -10.19
CA THR A 570 -10.41 19.40 -10.88
C THR A 570 -11.67 19.68 -10.06
N LEU A 571 -11.91 18.89 -9.00
CA LEU A 571 -13.11 18.89 -8.16
C LEU A 571 -14.39 18.40 -8.85
N GLU A 572 -14.32 17.83 -10.04
CA GLU A 572 -15.51 17.34 -10.76
C GLU A 572 -16.23 16.22 -9.98
N GLU A 573 -15.51 15.16 -9.59
CA GLU A 573 -16.09 14.02 -8.88
C GLU A 573 -16.55 14.40 -7.45
N GLU A 574 -15.83 15.32 -6.80
CA GLU A 574 -16.20 15.91 -5.53
C GLU A 574 -17.49 16.72 -5.65
N ASN A 575 -17.60 17.57 -6.68
CA ASN A 575 -18.78 18.38 -6.92
C ASN A 575 -20.02 17.51 -7.20
N GLU A 576 -19.88 16.43 -7.98
CA GLU A 576 -20.96 15.45 -8.17
C GLU A 576 -21.43 14.85 -6.84
N LEU A 577 -20.49 14.48 -5.96
CA LEU A 577 -20.83 13.95 -4.65
C LEU A 577 -21.45 15.01 -3.74
N ILE A 578 -20.95 16.25 -3.75
CA ILE A 578 -21.50 17.37 -3.00
C ILE A 578 -22.96 17.59 -3.40
N GLN A 579 -23.27 17.63 -4.69
CA GLN A 579 -24.65 17.78 -5.17
C GLN A 579 -25.53 16.59 -4.77
N THR A 580 -24.98 15.37 -4.83
CA THR A 580 -25.67 14.17 -4.38
C THR A 580 -26.00 14.24 -2.87
N MET A 581 -25.04 14.64 -2.05
CA MET A 581 -25.22 14.82 -0.60
C MET A 581 -26.22 15.94 -0.28
N LYS A 582 -26.19 17.06 -1.00
CA LYS A 582 -27.19 18.13 -0.90
C LYS A 582 -28.59 17.62 -1.14
N ARG A 583 -28.80 16.86 -2.23
CA ARG A 583 -30.11 16.25 -2.54
C ARG A 583 -30.58 15.36 -1.39
N TYR A 584 -29.73 14.44 -0.94
CA TYR A 584 -30.07 13.53 0.16
C TYR A 584 -30.42 14.24 1.46
N LEU A 585 -29.67 15.28 1.83
CA LEU A 585 -29.93 16.03 3.07
C LEU A 585 -31.04 17.07 2.95
N SER A 586 -31.46 17.41 1.73
CA SER A 586 -32.59 18.31 1.46
C SER A 586 -33.95 17.58 1.45
N CYS A 587 -33.99 16.32 0.99
CA CYS A 587 -35.23 15.53 0.93
C CYS A 587 -35.84 15.22 2.31
N THR A 588 -35.13 15.45 3.42
CA THR A 588 -35.70 15.35 4.76
C THR A 588 -36.60 16.54 5.14
N HIS A 589 -36.78 17.53 4.26
CA HIS A 589 -37.53 18.76 4.53
C HIS A 589 -38.72 19.01 3.59
N THR A 590 -38.94 18.19 2.57
CA THR A 590 -40.07 18.36 1.64
C THR A 590 -41.23 17.44 1.99
N VAL A 591 -42.03 17.95 2.93
CA VAL A 591 -43.49 17.79 3.20
C VAL A 591 -44.11 16.40 3.10
#